data_AF-A0A352DB33-F1
#
_entry.id   AF-A0A352DB33-F1
#
_cell.length_a   1.000
_cell.length_b   1.000
_cell.length_c   1.000
_cell.angle_alpha   90.00
_cell.angle_beta   90.00
_cell.angle_gamma   90.00
#
_symmetry.space_group_name_H-M   'P 1'
#
loop_
_entity.id
_entity.type
_entity.pdbx_description
1 polymer ?
#
loop_
_entity_poly.entity_id
_entity_poly.type
_entity_poly.pdbx_seq_one_letter_code
_entity_poly.pdbx_strand_id
1 'polypeptide(L)'
;MKRIIAAIALTLFAAGGVKASNYPFDYTYQNVQVVSKGPALVATVSSGIMSKLVIGYKRGGILGASNSIQAVVRVTAVEYYSGYSKTTERVIALPKEWHGTGFMTKDMSLYDFVPAGFAGSLSRVEVAFFSGPQWDSNYGANYVVERNELYGSAARFRSENNGGPDTDLYCWDFIVSQMRK
;
A
#
# COMPACT_ATOMS: atom_id res chain seq x y z
N MET A 1 -41.81 -6.52 -54.25
CA MET A 1 -41.66 -7.62 -53.26
C MET A 1 -40.32 -8.31 -53.46
N LYS A 2 -39.40 -8.18 -52.50
CA LYS A 2 -38.37 -9.15 -52.07
C LYS A 2 -37.53 -8.47 -50.99
N ARG A 3 -37.64 -8.99 -49.76
CA ARG A 3 -36.85 -8.60 -48.58
C ARG A 3 -35.49 -9.29 -48.68
N ILE A 4 -34.38 -8.60 -48.46
CA ILE A 4 -33.18 -9.19 -47.86
C ILE A 4 -32.54 -8.13 -46.95
N ILE A 5 -32.56 -8.41 -45.65
CA ILE A 5 -31.86 -7.72 -44.57
C ILE A 5 -30.41 -8.18 -44.65
N ALA A 6 -29.45 -7.26 -44.72
CA ALA A 6 -28.03 -7.55 -44.51
C ALA A 6 -27.54 -6.71 -43.32
N ALA A 7 -27.77 -7.25 -42.13
CA ALA A 7 -26.90 -7.01 -40.98
C ALA A 7 -25.56 -7.74 -41.23
N ILE A 8 -24.53 -7.36 -40.47
CA ILE A 8 -23.18 -7.96 -40.36
C ILE A 8 -22.08 -7.10 -41.02
N ALA A 9 -21.46 -6.24 -40.22
CA ALA A 9 -20.01 -6.14 -40.07
C ALA A 9 -19.64 -5.13 -38.96
N LEU A 10 -20.22 -5.30 -37.77
CA LEU A 10 -19.69 -4.69 -36.55
C LEU A 10 -18.92 -5.77 -35.79
N THR A 11 -17.68 -6.02 -36.17
CA THR A 11 -16.66 -6.69 -35.35
C THR A 11 -15.40 -6.81 -36.18
N LEU A 12 -14.34 -6.12 -35.77
CA LEU A 12 -12.93 -6.58 -35.75
C LEU A 12 -11.97 -5.39 -35.68
N PHE A 13 -12.14 -4.56 -34.65
CA PHE A 13 -10.97 -4.08 -33.93
C PHE A 13 -11.12 -4.53 -32.49
N ALA A 14 -11.14 -5.85 -32.29
CA ALA A 14 -10.50 -6.39 -31.12
C ALA A 14 -9.01 -6.04 -31.27
N ALA A 15 -8.64 -4.85 -30.80
CA ALA A 15 -7.28 -4.57 -30.43
C ALA A 15 -6.98 -5.52 -29.25
N GLY A 16 -6.71 -6.79 -29.58
CA GLY A 16 -6.05 -7.69 -28.68
C GLY A 16 -4.78 -6.99 -28.30
N GLY A 17 -4.72 -6.49 -27.07
CA GLY A 17 -3.52 -5.92 -26.51
C GLY A 17 -2.42 -6.95 -26.70
N VAL A 18 -1.52 -6.67 -27.64
CA VAL A 18 -0.33 -7.47 -27.87
C VAL A 18 0.48 -7.32 -26.57
N LYS A 19 0.29 -8.24 -25.62
CA LYS A 19 1.13 -8.33 -24.43
C LYS A 19 2.47 -8.93 -24.86
N ALA A 20 3.28 -8.14 -25.53
CA ALA A 20 4.68 -8.42 -25.73
C ALA A 20 5.44 -7.99 -24.47
N SER A 21 5.37 -8.83 -23.44
CA SER A 21 6.45 -8.91 -22.47
C SER A 21 6.56 -10.33 -21.93
N ASN A 22 7.74 -10.93 -22.02
CA ASN A 22 8.10 -12.27 -21.54
C ASN A 22 8.07 -12.42 -20.00
N TYR A 23 7.28 -11.61 -19.30
CA TYR A 23 7.15 -11.74 -17.85
C TYR A 23 6.28 -12.96 -17.49
N PRO A 24 6.57 -13.64 -16.36
CA PRO A 24 5.69 -14.67 -15.83
C PRO A 24 4.23 -14.17 -15.73
N PHE A 25 3.27 -15.08 -15.88
CA PHE A 25 1.84 -14.72 -15.86
C PHE A 25 1.43 -14.01 -14.56
N ASP A 26 2.11 -14.31 -13.46
CA ASP A 26 1.85 -13.77 -12.13
C ASP A 26 2.68 -12.51 -11.80
N TYR A 27 3.46 -11.99 -12.75
CA TYR A 27 4.29 -10.80 -12.57
C TYR A 27 3.47 -9.56 -12.15
N THR A 28 2.18 -9.55 -12.50
CA THR A 28 1.24 -8.48 -12.15
C THR A 28 0.37 -8.80 -10.93
N TYR A 29 0.42 -10.02 -10.40
CA TYR A 29 -0.36 -10.39 -9.22
C TYR A 29 0.13 -9.60 -8.02
N GLN A 30 -0.80 -9.03 -7.26
CA GLN A 30 -0.49 -8.14 -6.16
C GLN A 30 -0.56 -8.89 -4.84
N ASN A 31 0.49 -8.76 -4.03
CA ASN A 31 0.59 -9.33 -2.69
C ASN A 31 0.48 -8.19 -1.68
N VAL A 32 -0.47 -8.32 -0.76
CA VAL A 32 -0.66 -7.40 0.35
C VAL A 32 -0.17 -8.05 1.63
N GLN A 33 0.60 -7.29 2.40
CA GLN A 33 0.99 -7.65 3.77
C GLN A 33 0.57 -6.52 4.69
N VAL A 34 -0.05 -6.85 5.81
CA VAL A 34 -0.54 -5.88 6.78
C VAL A 34 -0.10 -6.25 8.19
N VAL A 35 0.51 -5.30 8.88
CA VAL A 35 0.86 -5.40 10.30
C VAL A 35 0.13 -4.31 11.06
N SER A 36 -0.49 -4.68 12.19
CA SER A 36 -1.12 -3.73 13.11
C SER A 36 -0.35 -3.67 14.42
N LYS A 37 -0.17 -2.46 14.95
CA LYS A 37 0.44 -2.17 16.26
C LYS A 37 -0.46 -1.20 17.00
N GLY A 38 -1.33 -1.73 17.87
CA GLY A 38 -2.39 -0.92 18.49
C GLY A 38 -3.26 -0.25 17.42
N PRO A 39 -3.46 1.08 17.45
CA PRO A 39 -4.22 1.79 16.43
C PRO A 39 -3.44 1.99 15.12
N ALA A 40 -2.12 1.79 15.08
CA ALA A 40 -1.34 1.94 13.86
C ALA A 40 -1.46 0.71 12.97
N LEU A 41 -1.47 0.94 11.66
CA LEU A 41 -1.43 -0.08 10.63
C LEU A 41 -0.39 0.30 9.57
N VAL A 42 0.46 -0.66 9.21
CA VAL A 42 1.40 -0.55 8.10
C VAL A 42 1.10 -1.65 7.12
N ALA A 43 0.87 -1.29 5.87
CA ALA A 43 0.64 -2.24 4.80
C ALA A 43 1.59 -2.01 3.63
N THR A 44 2.03 -3.11 3.02
CA THR A 44 2.78 -3.09 1.76
C THR A 44 1.95 -3.78 0.69
N VAL A 45 1.99 -3.25 -0.53
CA VAL A 45 1.40 -3.89 -1.71
C VAL A 45 2.48 -4.02 -2.76
N SER A 46 2.80 -5.25 -3.15
CA SER A 46 3.88 -5.51 -4.10
C SER A 46 3.50 -6.49 -5.21
N SER A 47 4.05 -6.25 -6.38
CA SER A 47 4.08 -7.19 -7.51
C SER A 47 5.43 -7.06 -8.21
N GLY A 48 5.60 -7.72 -9.35
CA GLY A 48 6.80 -7.56 -10.17
C GLY A 48 7.00 -6.15 -10.74
N ILE A 49 5.93 -5.35 -10.83
CA ILE A 49 5.94 -3.99 -11.43
C ILE A 49 5.76 -2.85 -10.43
N MET A 50 5.37 -3.14 -9.18
CA MET A 50 5.09 -2.11 -8.19
C MET A 50 5.47 -2.52 -6.77
N SER A 51 5.80 -1.50 -5.97
CA SER A 51 6.02 -1.62 -4.53
C SER A 51 5.47 -0.38 -3.85
N LYS A 52 4.39 -0.56 -3.07
CA LYS A 52 3.66 0.51 -2.41
C LYS A 52 3.65 0.34 -0.91
N LEU A 53 3.56 1.46 -0.21
CA LEU A 53 3.40 1.58 1.23
C LEU A 53 2.09 2.30 1.54
N VAL A 54 1.34 1.78 2.51
CA VAL A 54 0.11 2.37 3.03
C VAL A 54 0.24 2.46 4.54
N ILE A 55 -0.03 3.64 5.10
CA ILE A 55 -0.05 3.88 6.53
C ILE A 55 -1.49 4.17 6.95
N GLY A 56 -1.96 3.45 7.96
CA GLY A 56 -3.30 3.57 8.52
C GLY A 56 -3.29 3.87 10.02
N TYR A 57 -4.35 4.53 10.46
CA TYR A 57 -4.67 4.75 11.87
C TYR A 57 -6.13 4.39 12.13
N LYS A 58 -6.36 3.37 12.96
CA LYS A 58 -7.68 2.83 13.26
C LYS A 58 -8.53 3.82 14.03
N ARG A 59 -9.84 3.82 13.76
CA ARG A 59 -10.83 4.66 14.46
C ARG A 59 -10.84 4.44 15.98
N GLY A 60 -10.44 3.27 16.46
CA GLY A 60 -10.37 2.98 17.90
C GLY A 60 -9.23 3.67 18.66
N GLY A 61 -8.29 4.33 17.95
CA GLY A 61 -7.21 5.08 18.59
C GLY A 61 -7.66 6.41 19.19
N ILE A 62 -6.78 7.04 19.98
CA ILE A 62 -7.06 8.31 20.67
C ILE A 62 -7.33 9.49 19.71
N LEU A 63 -6.83 9.41 18.46
CA LEU A 63 -7.09 10.40 17.41
C LEU A 63 -8.33 10.04 16.55
N GLY A 64 -9.06 8.98 16.91
CA GLY A 64 -10.16 8.43 16.12
C GLY A 64 -11.36 9.36 15.90
N ALA A 65 -11.53 10.35 16.79
CA ALA A 65 -12.58 11.36 16.71
C ALA A 65 -12.18 12.60 15.89
N SER A 66 -10.92 12.69 15.44
CA SER A 66 -10.42 13.85 14.69
C SER A 66 -11.09 13.99 13.32
N ASN A 67 -11.03 15.19 12.76
CA ASN A 67 -11.48 15.43 11.38
C ASN A 67 -10.41 15.08 10.34
N SER A 68 -9.14 15.25 10.70
CA SER A 68 -7.97 14.93 9.91
C SER A 68 -6.83 14.56 10.84
N ILE A 69 -5.94 13.68 10.40
CA ILE A 69 -4.70 13.39 11.12
C ILE A 69 -3.52 13.46 10.17
N GLN A 70 -2.33 13.60 10.73
CA GLN A 70 -1.06 13.49 10.03
C GLN A 70 -0.21 12.41 10.69
N ALA A 71 0.72 11.84 9.93
CA ALA A 71 1.69 10.90 10.42
C ALA A 71 3.11 11.38 10.12
N VAL A 72 4.00 11.27 11.09
CA VAL A 72 5.44 11.26 10.88
C VAL A 72 5.84 9.83 10.60
N VAL A 73 6.29 9.56 9.37
CA VAL A 73 6.65 8.23 8.89
C VAL A 73 8.15 8.21 8.65
N ARG A 74 8.86 7.33 9.37
CA ARG A 74 10.29 7.09 9.21
C ARG A 74 10.49 5.70 8.64
N VAL A 75 11.16 5.62 7.51
CA VAL A 75 11.44 4.36 6.82
C VAL A 75 12.93 4.17 6.78
N THR A 76 13.40 3.06 7.35
CA THR A 76 14.79 2.63 7.29
C THR A 76 14.92 1.52 6.25
N ALA A 77 15.78 1.74 5.27
CA ALA A 77 16.16 0.75 4.27
C ALA A 77 17.63 0.34 4.49
N VAL A 78 17.96 -0.89 4.12
CA VAL A 78 19.32 -1.45 4.20
C VAL A 78 19.76 -1.86 2.80
N GLU A 79 20.92 -1.38 2.39
CA GLU A 79 21.52 -1.67 1.09
C GLU A 79 22.03 -3.13 1.04
N TYR A 80 21.75 -3.82 -0.06
CA TYR A 80 22.05 -5.26 -0.18
C TYR A 80 23.55 -5.58 -0.14
N TYR A 81 24.39 -4.71 -0.71
CA TYR A 81 25.80 -5.00 -0.95
C TYR A 81 26.72 -4.53 0.18
N SER A 82 26.41 -3.39 0.80
CA SER A 82 27.25 -2.79 1.84
C SER A 82 26.72 -3.02 3.25
N GLY A 83 25.44 -3.39 3.41
CA GLY A 83 24.75 -3.38 4.69
C GLY A 83 24.49 -1.97 5.24
N TYR A 84 24.83 -0.92 4.49
CA TYR A 84 24.60 0.46 4.89
C TYR A 84 23.10 0.71 5.05
N SER A 85 22.72 1.31 6.17
CA SER A 85 21.33 1.65 6.47
C SER A 85 21.09 3.15 6.30
N LYS A 86 19.91 3.49 5.80
CA LYS A 86 19.48 4.87 5.64
C LYS A 86 18.03 5.03 6.03
N THR A 87 17.75 6.06 6.83
CA THR A 87 16.42 6.41 7.29
C THR A 87 15.95 7.68 6.61
N THR A 88 14.75 7.63 6.02
CA THR A 88 14.07 8.80 5.44
C THR A 88 12.82 9.09 6.25
N GLU A 89 12.60 10.36 6.58
CA GLU A 89 11.41 10.83 7.28
C GLU A 89 10.52 11.66 6.34
N ARG A 90 9.20 11.49 6.49
CA ARG A 90 8.17 12.28 5.81
C ARG A 90 7.01 12.54 6.77
N VAL A 91 6.42 13.72 6.64
CA VAL A 91 5.13 14.04 7.27
C VAL A 91 4.04 13.92 6.21
N ILE A 92 3.00 13.16 6.51
CA ILE A 92 2.00 12.74 5.52
C ILE A 92 0.61 12.95 6.10
N ALA A 93 -0.29 13.54 5.31
CA ALA A 93 -1.68 13.66 5.68
C ALA A 93 -2.41 12.33 5.46
N LEU A 94 -3.20 11.91 6.44
CA LEU A 94 -4.07 10.74 6.32
C LEU A 94 -5.52 11.23 6.26
N PRO A 95 -6.15 11.24 5.07
CA PRO A 95 -7.59 11.48 4.98
C PRO A 95 -8.38 10.37 5.69
N LYS A 96 -9.64 10.67 6.00
CA LYS A 96 -10.59 9.65 6.46
C LYS A 96 -10.73 8.57 5.40
N GLU A 97 -10.64 7.32 5.84
CA GLU A 97 -10.92 6.17 4.99
C GLU A 97 -12.43 6.12 4.70
N TRP A 98 -12.80 5.76 3.47
CA TRP A 98 -14.17 5.87 2.94
C TRP A 98 -15.22 5.10 3.77
N HIS A 99 -14.88 3.91 4.25
CA HIS A 99 -15.74 3.09 5.10
C HIS A 99 -15.75 3.54 6.57
N GLY A 100 -15.08 4.65 6.90
CA GLY A 100 -15.06 5.23 8.24
C GLY A 100 -14.29 4.40 9.27
N THR A 101 -13.46 3.45 8.82
CA THR A 101 -12.69 2.54 9.70
C THR A 101 -11.49 3.20 10.36
N GLY A 102 -11.17 4.43 9.94
CA GLY A 102 -10.09 5.24 10.49
C GLY A 102 -9.59 6.24 9.45
N PHE A 103 -8.28 6.42 9.41
CA PHE A 103 -7.58 7.27 8.47
C PHE A 103 -6.51 6.47 7.76
N MET A 104 -6.26 6.76 6.49
CA MET A 104 -5.31 5.99 5.69
C MET A 104 -4.69 6.86 4.61
N THR A 105 -3.40 6.67 4.35
CA THR A 105 -2.75 7.30 3.20
C THR A 105 -3.32 6.72 1.89
N LYS A 106 -3.23 7.49 0.81
CA LYS A 106 -3.19 6.87 -0.52
C LYS A 106 -1.97 5.94 -0.63
N ASP A 107 -1.92 5.11 -1.67
CA ASP A 107 -0.72 4.32 -1.93
C ASP A 107 0.46 5.26 -2.22
N MET A 108 1.56 5.02 -1.51
CA MET A 108 2.80 5.78 -1.67
C MET A 108 3.83 4.85 -2.27
N SER A 109 4.68 5.39 -3.14
CA SER A 109 5.78 4.60 -3.66
C SER A 109 6.75 4.32 -2.53
N LEU A 110 7.19 3.06 -2.35
CA LEU A 110 8.26 2.79 -1.38
C LEU A 110 9.54 3.58 -1.75
N TYR A 111 9.72 3.87 -3.05
CA TYR A 111 10.80 4.69 -3.56
C TYR A 111 10.75 6.16 -3.10
N ASP A 112 9.61 6.67 -2.64
CA ASP A 112 9.52 8.03 -2.07
C ASP A 112 10.30 8.16 -0.74
N PHE A 113 10.58 7.01 -0.13
CA PHE A 113 11.31 6.86 1.14
C PHE A 113 12.70 6.26 0.96
N VAL A 114 13.05 5.83 -0.25
CA VAL A 114 14.35 5.25 -0.57
C VAL A 114 15.11 6.25 -1.44
N PRO A 115 16.32 6.69 -1.04
CA PRO A 115 17.11 7.61 -1.85
C PRO A 115 17.40 7.06 -3.24
N ALA A 116 17.46 7.94 -4.25
CA ALA A 116 17.84 7.54 -5.60
C ALA A 116 19.20 6.82 -5.59
N GLY A 117 19.28 5.69 -6.31
CA GLY A 117 20.48 4.85 -6.37
C GLY A 117 20.69 3.91 -5.19
N PHE A 118 19.81 3.91 -4.18
CA PHE A 118 19.92 3.01 -3.04
C PHE A 118 19.31 1.64 -3.37
N ALA A 119 20.17 0.67 -3.70
CA ALA A 119 19.78 -0.71 -3.97
C ALA A 119 19.58 -1.47 -2.64
N GLY A 120 18.45 -1.22 -1.98
CA GLY A 120 18.16 -1.80 -0.68
C GLY A 120 16.75 -2.33 -0.52
N SER A 121 16.52 -2.94 0.63
CA SER A 121 15.20 -3.43 1.04
C SER A 121 14.73 -2.70 2.29
N LEU A 122 13.41 -2.63 2.44
CA LEU A 122 12.78 -2.15 3.66
C LEU A 122 13.27 -2.97 4.86
N SER A 123 13.77 -2.29 5.87
CA SER A 123 14.19 -2.89 7.15
C SER A 123 13.18 -2.59 8.25
N ARG A 124 12.76 -1.33 8.37
CA ARG A 124 11.91 -0.87 9.48
C ARG A 124 11.04 0.30 9.04
N VAL A 125 9.81 0.34 9.53
CA VAL A 125 8.89 1.49 9.44
C VAL A 125 8.54 1.92 10.85
N GLU A 126 8.68 3.21 11.14
CA GLU A 126 8.26 3.83 12.39
C GLU A 126 7.23 4.91 12.11
N VAL A 127 6.18 4.93 12.92
CA VAL A 127 5.08 5.87 12.73
C VAL A 127 4.68 6.51 14.05
N ALA A 128 4.49 7.82 14.02
CA ALA A 128 3.78 8.57 15.04
C ALA A 128 2.68 9.39 14.36
N PHE A 129 1.56 9.59 15.04
CA PHE A 129 0.40 10.31 14.51
C PHE A 129 0.14 11.56 15.33
N PHE A 130 -0.45 12.57 14.69
CA PHE A 130 -0.88 13.77 15.39
C PHE A 130 -2.06 14.45 14.70
N SER A 131 -2.80 15.24 15.48
CA SER A 131 -3.91 16.08 15.04
C SER A 131 -3.92 17.35 15.88
N GLY A 132 -3.43 18.45 15.32
CA GLY A 132 -3.21 19.68 16.08
C GLY A 132 -2.22 19.43 17.23
N PRO A 133 -2.55 19.77 18.49
CA PRO A 133 -1.65 19.57 19.62
C PRO A 133 -1.61 18.13 20.15
N GLN A 134 -2.54 17.26 19.73
CA GLN A 134 -2.64 15.90 20.26
C GLN A 134 -1.75 14.95 19.45
N TRP A 135 -0.90 14.21 20.16
CA TRP A 135 0.01 13.21 19.59
C TRP A 135 -0.38 11.81 20.03
N ASP A 136 -0.19 10.85 19.12
CA ASP A 136 -0.19 9.42 19.41
C ASP A 136 1.09 8.78 18.86
N SER A 137 2.03 8.53 19.76
CA SER A 137 3.34 7.97 19.45
C SER A 137 3.63 6.72 20.28
N ASN A 138 2.60 5.95 20.65
CA ASN A 138 2.78 4.78 21.52
C ASN A 138 3.56 5.12 22.81
N TYR A 139 3.10 6.14 23.54
CA TYR A 139 3.75 6.64 24.75
C TYR A 139 5.21 7.12 24.54
N GLY A 140 5.52 7.67 23.36
CA GLY A 140 6.85 8.18 23.01
C GLY A 140 7.78 7.17 22.34
N ALA A 141 7.37 5.90 22.19
CA ALA A 141 8.19 4.84 21.59
C ALA A 141 8.05 4.72 20.05
N ASN A 142 7.06 5.39 19.47
CA ASN A 142 6.53 5.19 18.12
C ASN A 142 5.93 3.79 17.91
N TYR A 143 5.11 3.67 16.86
CA TYR A 143 4.66 2.39 16.35
C TYR A 143 5.72 1.87 15.38
N VAL A 144 6.43 0.82 15.77
CA VAL A 144 7.51 0.23 14.98
C VAL A 144 7.05 -1.08 14.35
N VAL A 145 7.30 -1.21 13.06
CA VAL A 145 7.08 -2.43 12.27
C VAL A 145 8.41 -2.82 11.63
N GLU A 146 8.93 -3.97 12.02
CA GLU A 146 10.18 -4.51 11.50
C GLU A 146 9.92 -5.40 10.27
N ARG A 147 10.94 -5.59 9.43
CA ARG A 147 10.87 -6.41 8.21
C ARG A 147 10.38 -7.83 8.49
N ASN A 148 10.88 -8.46 9.54
CA ASN A 148 10.49 -9.82 9.92
C ASN A 148 8.99 -9.90 10.26
N GLU A 149 8.37 -8.82 10.73
CA GLU A 149 6.94 -8.78 10.97
C GLU A 149 6.16 -8.70 9.65
N LEU A 150 6.57 -7.81 8.73
CA LEU A 150 5.96 -7.68 7.41
C LEU A 150 6.05 -8.97 6.57
N TYR A 151 7.21 -9.62 6.56
CA TYR A 151 7.47 -10.78 5.69
C TYR A 151 7.45 -12.12 6.43
N GLY A 152 7.25 -12.14 7.74
CA GLY A 152 7.20 -13.36 8.56
C GLY A 152 5.82 -13.61 9.17
N SER A 153 5.18 -12.61 9.77
CA SER A 153 3.96 -12.78 10.57
C SER A 153 2.76 -11.93 10.17
N ALA A 154 2.91 -11.04 9.17
CA ALA A 154 1.84 -10.18 8.70
C ALA A 154 0.62 -10.96 8.21
N ALA A 155 -0.56 -10.33 8.32
CA ALA A 155 -1.75 -10.79 7.60
C ALA A 155 -1.52 -10.61 6.09
N ARG A 156 -1.84 -11.64 5.29
CA ARG A 156 -1.54 -11.66 3.86
C ARG A 156 -2.78 -11.87 3.00
N PHE A 157 -2.73 -11.27 1.82
CA PHE A 157 -3.70 -11.48 0.75
C PHE A 157 -3.01 -11.40 -0.61
N ARG A 158 -3.45 -12.20 -1.58
CA ARG A 158 -2.96 -12.16 -2.96
C ARG A 158 -4.14 -11.89 -3.88
N SER A 159 -4.04 -10.84 -4.70
CA SER A 159 -4.96 -10.56 -5.80
C SER A 159 -4.36 -11.09 -7.10
N GLU A 160 -5.07 -12.00 -7.76
CA GLU A 160 -4.70 -12.59 -9.05
C GLU A 160 -5.39 -11.91 -10.23
N ASN A 161 -6.06 -10.78 -9.99
CA ASN A 161 -6.50 -9.93 -11.08
C ASN A 161 -5.26 -9.35 -11.76
N ASN A 162 -5.26 -9.33 -13.10
CA ASN A 162 -4.18 -8.77 -13.95
C ASN A 162 -3.82 -7.34 -13.52
N GLY A 163 -2.96 -7.20 -12.50
CA GLY A 163 -2.73 -5.97 -11.78
C GLY A 163 -2.03 -4.91 -12.62
N GLY A 164 -2.41 -3.66 -12.39
CA GLY A 164 -1.74 -2.49 -12.96
C GLY A 164 -0.64 -1.95 -12.03
N PRO A 165 -0.09 -0.76 -12.35
CA PRO A 165 0.82 -0.02 -11.46
C PRO A 165 0.13 0.52 -10.19
N ASP A 166 -1.20 0.44 -10.14
CA ASP A 166 -2.05 0.91 -9.05
C ASP A 166 -2.52 -0.26 -8.18
N THR A 167 -2.71 -0.01 -6.89
CA THR A 167 -3.24 -1.00 -5.95
C THR A 167 -4.66 -1.41 -6.35
N ASP A 168 -4.85 -2.71 -6.54
CA ASP A 168 -6.12 -3.34 -6.90
C ASP A 168 -7.17 -3.18 -5.78
N LEU A 169 -8.46 -3.12 -6.15
CA LEU A 169 -9.55 -2.90 -5.20
C LEU A 169 -9.61 -3.97 -4.11
N TYR A 170 -9.37 -5.25 -4.45
CA TYR A 170 -9.41 -6.32 -3.46
C TYR A 170 -8.25 -6.22 -2.46
N CYS A 171 -7.12 -5.65 -2.89
CA CYS A 171 -6.03 -5.32 -2.00
C CYS A 171 -6.43 -4.22 -1.01
N TRP A 172 -7.12 -3.17 -1.48
CA TRP A 172 -7.67 -2.12 -0.61
C TRP A 172 -8.69 -2.67 0.40
N ASP A 173 -9.63 -3.50 -0.05
CA ASP A 173 -10.64 -4.11 0.81
C ASP A 173 -9.99 -4.97 1.91
N PHE A 174 -8.93 -5.71 1.56
CA PHE A 174 -8.17 -6.47 2.54
C PHE A 174 -7.52 -5.55 3.58
N ILE A 175 -6.88 -4.45 3.18
CA ILE A 175 -6.27 -3.48 4.12
C ILE A 175 -7.35 -2.89 5.05
N VAL A 176 -8.47 -2.45 4.50
CA VAL A 176 -9.61 -1.90 5.26
C VAL A 176 -10.18 -2.94 6.23
N SER A 177 -10.23 -4.22 5.84
CA SER A 177 -10.67 -5.28 6.76
C SER A 177 -9.75 -5.41 7.99
N GLN A 178 -8.45 -5.15 7.85
CA GLN A 178 -7.51 -5.15 8.99
C GLN A 178 -7.63 -3.89 9.86
N MET A 179 -8.12 -2.78 9.30
CA MET A 179 -8.42 -1.56 10.08
C MET A 179 -9.58 -1.76 11.06
N ARG A 180 -10.47 -2.72 10.79
CA ARG A 180 -11.65 -3.03 11.63
C ARG A 180 -11.36 -3.98 12.80
N LYS A 181 -10.22 -4.68 12.77
CA LYS A 181 -9.79 -5.61 13.82
C LYS A 181 -9.09 -4.86 14.94
#